data_AF-A0A6J1BT59-F1
#
_entry.id   AF-A0A6J1BT59-F1
#
_cell.length_a   1.000
_cell.length_b   1.000
_cell.length_c   1.000
_cell.angle_alpha   90.00
_cell.angle_beta   90.00
_cell.angle_gamma   90.00
#
_symmetry.space_group_name_H-M   'P 1'
#
loop_
_entity.id
_entity.type
_entity.pdbx_description
1 polymer ?
#
loop_
_entity_poly.entity_id
_entity_poly.type
_entity_poly.pdbx_seq_one_letter_code
_entity_poly.pdbx_strand_id
1 'polypeptide(L)'
;MADKIEKVTCHDDITLPIKAQTIDELHHLQKKRSSPTTPIGAAQTVFSTISEEDRQRQQLQSISASLASLTRETGPNVVKGDPARKGGSAKVAHVAHHHVAPTINISDSSLKFTHILYNLSPAELYEQAIRYEKGSFLTSTGALATLSGAKTGRSPRDKRVVKDETTENELWWGKGSPNIEMDEHTFLVNRERAVDYLNSLDKVFVNDQFLNWDPENKIKVRIVSARAYHSLFMHNMCIRPTDEELEKFGAPDFTIYNAGQFPCNRFTHYMTSSTSVDMNLRRREMVILGTQYAGEMKKGLFSVMHYLMPKRQILSLHSGCNMGKDRDVALFFGLSGTGKPQATFSACFGAAFIMLHPTRYAAMLAEKMKKHGATGWLVNTGWSGGQYGSGSRIKLSYTRKIIDAIHSGELLNADYRKTKVFGLEIPAAIEGVPSDILDPINTWSDKKAYEDTLLKLAGLFKNNFETFTNYKIGEDNTLTEEILAAGPNF
;
A
#
# COMPACT_ATOMS: atom_id res chain seq x y z
N MET A 1 -3.81 8.32 -40.45
CA MET A 1 -3.90 6.95 -39.96
C MET A 1 -4.44 7.00 -38.55
N ALA A 2 -5.75 6.97 -38.45
CA ALA A 2 -6.49 6.85 -37.20
C ALA A 2 -6.80 5.37 -36.96
N ASP A 3 -7.09 5.05 -35.70
CA ASP A 3 -7.65 3.80 -35.17
C ASP A 3 -6.69 2.65 -34.86
N LYS A 4 -6.26 2.60 -33.58
CA LYS A 4 -6.70 1.58 -32.60
C LYS A 4 -5.94 1.80 -31.28
N ILE A 5 -6.51 2.65 -30.41
CA ILE A 5 -6.19 2.60 -28.98
C ILE A 5 -7.36 1.88 -28.34
N GLU A 6 -7.13 0.64 -27.91
CA GLU A 6 -8.12 -0.18 -27.23
C GLU A 6 -8.67 0.56 -26.01
N LYS A 7 -9.99 0.47 -25.83
CA LYS A 7 -10.71 0.97 -24.67
C LYS A 7 -10.19 0.27 -23.42
N VAL A 8 -9.34 0.93 -22.65
CA VAL A 8 -9.15 0.60 -21.24
C VAL A 8 -10.38 1.14 -20.50
N THR A 9 -11.47 0.37 -20.53
CA THR A 9 -12.65 0.63 -19.69
C THR A 9 -12.27 0.32 -18.24
N CYS A 10 -12.39 1.31 -17.34
CA CYS A 10 -12.60 1.02 -15.92
C CYS A 10 -13.82 0.09 -15.83
N HIS A 11 -13.63 -1.15 -15.40
CA HIS A 11 -14.75 -1.98 -15.01
C HIS A 11 -15.34 -1.38 -13.74
N ASP A 12 -16.55 -0.82 -13.85
CA ASP A 12 -17.35 -0.47 -12.68
C ASP A 12 -17.69 -1.77 -11.93
N ASP A 13 -16.94 -2.04 -10.85
CA ASP A 13 -17.14 -3.18 -9.95
C ASP A 13 -18.37 -3.01 -9.03
N ILE A 14 -19.29 -2.10 -9.37
CA ILE A 14 -20.58 -1.96 -8.69
C ILE A 14 -21.45 -3.14 -9.10
N THR A 15 -21.24 -4.27 -8.44
CA THR A 15 -22.22 -5.35 -8.44
C THR A 15 -23.52 -4.80 -7.85
N LEU A 16 -24.59 -4.81 -8.66
CA LEU A 16 -25.93 -4.51 -8.16
C LEU A 16 -26.20 -5.38 -6.92
N PRO A 17 -26.76 -4.82 -5.83
CA PRO A 17 -26.99 -5.58 -4.61
C PRO A 17 -27.85 -6.82 -4.91
N ILE A 18 -27.31 -7.99 -4.60
CA ILE A 18 -27.98 -9.27 -4.79
C ILE A 18 -29.10 -9.35 -3.75
N LYS A 19 -30.36 -9.38 -4.21
CA LYS A 19 -31.51 -9.63 -3.36
C LYS A 19 -31.68 -11.14 -3.20
N ALA A 20 -31.44 -11.65 -1.99
CA ALA A 20 -31.78 -13.00 -1.58
C ALA A 20 -32.54 -12.92 -0.24
N GLN A 21 -33.64 -13.65 -0.11
CA GLN A 21 -34.46 -13.70 1.09
C GLN A 21 -33.99 -14.78 2.07
N THR A 22 -33.19 -15.74 1.60
CA THR A 22 -32.61 -16.82 2.41
C THR A 22 -31.13 -17.08 2.05
N ILE A 23 -30.40 -17.70 2.97
CA ILE A 23 -28.98 -18.08 2.76
C ILE A 23 -28.84 -19.07 1.60
N ASP A 24 -29.76 -20.05 1.49
CA ASP A 24 -29.72 -21.05 0.42
C ASP A 24 -29.93 -20.41 -0.96
N GLU A 25 -30.77 -19.38 -1.05
CA GLU A 25 -31.02 -18.62 -2.28
C GLU A 25 -29.78 -17.83 -2.72
N LEU A 26 -29.04 -17.23 -1.78
CA LEU A 26 -27.76 -16.57 -2.05
C LEU A 26 -26.71 -17.57 -2.57
N HIS A 27 -26.62 -18.74 -1.95
CA HIS A 27 -25.69 -19.81 -2.36
C HIS A 27 -26.03 -20.36 -3.76
N HIS A 28 -27.31 -20.49 -4.10
CA HIS A 28 -27.74 -20.91 -5.44
C HIS A 28 -27.40 -19.88 -6.52
N LEU A 29 -27.55 -18.58 -6.23
CA LEU A 29 -27.20 -17.49 -7.15
C LEU A 29 -25.70 -17.42 -7.43
N GLN A 30 -24.87 -17.74 -6.43
CA GLN A 30 -23.42 -17.82 -6.59
C GLN A 30 -22.98 -19.03 -7.43
N LYS A 31 -23.62 -20.20 -7.25
CA LYS A 31 -23.34 -21.41 -8.06
C LYS A 31 -23.74 -21.29 -9.53
N LYS A 32 -24.75 -20.50 -9.87
CA LYS A 32 -25.17 -20.29 -11.28
C LYS A 32 -24.16 -19.49 -12.11
N ARG A 33 -23.30 -18.70 -11.48
CA ARG A 33 -22.25 -17.93 -12.17
C ARG A 33 -20.99 -18.76 -12.48
N SER A 34 -20.81 -19.90 -11.83
CA SER A 34 -19.65 -20.78 -11.98
C SER A 34 -19.86 -21.95 -12.95
N SER A 35 -20.90 -21.90 -13.79
CA SER A 35 -21.08 -22.84 -14.90
C SER A 35 -20.45 -22.25 -16.17
N PRO A 36 -19.56 -22.95 -16.91
CA PRO A 36 -18.99 -22.44 -18.15
C PRO A 36 -20.10 -22.27 -19.20
N THR A 37 -20.30 -21.05 -19.72
CA THR A 37 -21.34 -20.76 -20.72
C THR A 37 -20.89 -20.94 -22.17
N THR A 38 -19.79 -21.67 -22.42
CA THR A 38 -19.22 -21.78 -23.77
C THR A 38 -19.79 -23.01 -24.51
N PRO A 39 -20.39 -22.85 -25.71
CA PRO A 39 -20.76 -23.99 -26.54
C PRO A 39 -19.51 -24.74 -27.01
N ILE A 40 -19.49 -26.07 -26.83
CA ILE A 40 -18.44 -26.93 -27.36
C ILE A 40 -18.65 -27.06 -28.88
N GLY A 41 -17.94 -26.24 -29.65
CA GLY A 41 -17.80 -26.34 -31.10
C GLY A 41 -16.33 -26.54 -31.45
N ALA A 42 -16.03 -27.64 -32.13
CA ALA A 42 -14.70 -28.18 -32.32
C ALA A 42 -13.75 -27.30 -33.15
N ALA A 43 -12.56 -27.04 -32.61
CA ALA A 43 -11.30 -26.89 -33.35
C ALA A 43 -10.14 -27.28 -32.42
N GLN A 44 -9.53 -28.43 -32.68
CA GLN A 44 -8.38 -28.94 -31.95
C GLN A 44 -7.14 -28.09 -32.27
N THR A 45 -6.58 -27.42 -31.27
CA THR A 45 -5.17 -26.98 -31.28
C THR A 45 -4.47 -27.54 -30.05
N VAL A 46 -3.35 -28.20 -30.31
CA VAL A 46 -2.50 -28.91 -29.36
C VAL A 46 -1.82 -27.91 -28.42
N PHE A 47 -2.44 -27.64 -27.28
CA PHE A 47 -1.77 -27.14 -26.08
C PHE A 47 -2.18 -28.05 -24.92
N SER A 48 -1.20 -28.64 -24.25
CA SER A 48 -1.40 -29.47 -23.07
C SER A 48 -2.09 -28.66 -21.98
N THR A 49 -3.41 -28.86 -21.84
CA THR A 49 -4.19 -28.31 -20.74
C THR A 49 -3.78 -29.05 -19.46
N ILE A 50 -2.98 -28.40 -18.62
CA ILE A 50 -2.74 -28.85 -17.24
C ILE A 50 -4.10 -29.08 -16.58
N SER A 51 -4.30 -30.27 -15.99
CA SER A 51 -5.56 -30.65 -15.34
C SER A 51 -5.88 -29.73 -14.15
N GLU A 52 -7.16 -29.60 -13.79
CA GLU A 52 -7.58 -28.78 -12.63
C GLU A 52 -6.91 -29.23 -11.32
N GLU A 53 -6.77 -30.55 -11.14
CA GLU A 53 -6.08 -31.16 -9.99
C GLU A 53 -4.59 -30.77 -9.94
N ASP A 54 -3.90 -30.80 -11.08
CA ASP A 54 -2.49 -30.41 -11.16
C ASP A 54 -2.30 -28.91 -10.86
N ARG A 55 -3.22 -28.05 -11.32
CA ARG A 55 -3.19 -26.61 -11.00
C ARG A 55 -3.39 -26.37 -9.51
N GLN A 56 -4.37 -27.05 -8.91
CA GLN A 56 -4.60 -26.96 -7.47
C GLN A 56 -3.38 -27.43 -6.68
N ARG A 57 -2.73 -28.51 -7.13
CA ARG A 57 -1.49 -29.02 -6.52
C ARG A 57 -0.35 -28.00 -6.63
N GLN A 58 -0.15 -27.40 -7.80
CA GLN A 58 0.87 -26.35 -8.00
C GLN A 58 0.61 -25.11 -7.12
N GLN A 59 -0.66 -24.68 -6.98
CA GLN A 59 -1.03 -23.59 -6.10
C GLN A 59 -0.70 -23.90 -4.64
N LEU A 60 -1.09 -25.09 -4.15
CA LEU A 60 -0.78 -25.51 -2.79
C LEU A 60 0.72 -25.67 -2.55
N GLN A 61 1.47 -26.19 -3.53
CA GLN A 61 2.93 -26.24 -3.47
C GLN A 61 3.54 -24.84 -3.39
N SER A 62 3.04 -23.88 -4.17
CA SER A 62 3.49 -22.49 -4.10
C SER A 62 3.23 -21.87 -2.72
N ILE A 63 2.06 -22.11 -2.12
CA ILE A 63 1.73 -21.61 -0.78
C ILE A 63 2.57 -22.30 0.30
N SER A 64 2.75 -23.62 0.20
CA SER A 64 3.62 -24.38 1.09
C SER A 64 5.06 -23.86 1.03
N ALA A 65 5.59 -23.58 -0.17
CA ALA A 65 6.91 -22.98 -0.34
C ALA A 65 6.99 -21.58 0.30
N SER A 66 5.94 -20.75 0.18
CA SER A 66 5.89 -19.48 0.92
C SER A 66 5.94 -19.70 2.43
N LEU A 67 5.28 -20.72 2.97
CA LEU A 67 5.26 -21.04 4.41
C LEU A 67 6.41 -21.93 4.88
N ALA A 68 7.43 -22.14 4.05
CA ALA A 68 8.57 -22.98 4.41
C ALA A 68 9.47 -22.34 5.47
N SER A 69 9.75 -23.12 6.51
CA SER A 69 10.79 -22.87 7.51
C SER A 69 12.16 -22.93 6.84
N LEU A 70 13.09 -22.07 7.26
CA LEU A 70 14.47 -22.07 6.77
C LEU A 70 15.25 -23.32 7.20
N THR A 71 14.80 -23.99 8.27
CA THR A 71 15.44 -25.20 8.80
C THR A 71 14.92 -26.48 8.14
N ARG A 72 13.98 -26.37 7.20
CA ARG A 72 13.33 -27.51 6.52
C ARG A 72 13.38 -27.33 5.01
N GLU A 73 13.77 -28.37 4.29
CA GLU A 73 13.83 -28.34 2.81
C GLU A 73 12.45 -28.20 2.15
N THR A 74 11.38 -28.57 2.87
CA THR A 74 10.00 -28.52 2.38
C THR A 74 9.08 -27.76 3.33
N GLY A 75 8.15 -26.99 2.76
CA GLY A 75 7.11 -26.29 3.53
C GLY A 75 6.11 -27.22 4.22
N PRO A 76 5.21 -26.68 5.06
CA PRO A 76 4.21 -27.48 5.76
C PRO A 76 3.26 -28.16 4.78
N ASN A 77 2.66 -29.27 5.21
CA ASN A 77 1.53 -29.87 4.51
C ASN A 77 0.32 -28.93 4.63
N VAL A 78 -0.05 -28.31 3.51
CA VAL A 78 -1.17 -27.38 3.43
C VAL A 78 -2.41 -28.05 2.86
N VAL A 79 -3.57 -27.75 3.42
CA VAL A 79 -4.86 -28.21 2.91
C VAL A 79 -5.78 -27.01 2.73
N LYS A 80 -6.46 -26.93 1.58
CA LYS A 80 -7.42 -25.85 1.31
C LYS A 80 -8.72 -26.08 2.08
N GLY A 81 -9.25 -25.03 2.69
CA GLY A 81 -10.59 -24.99 3.26
C GLY A 81 -10.64 -25.08 4.79
N ASP A 82 -11.78 -24.65 5.33
CA ASP A 82 -12.02 -24.54 6.77
C ASP A 82 -12.22 -25.93 7.40
N PRO A 83 -11.41 -26.32 8.42
CA PRO A 83 -11.58 -27.59 9.12
C PRO A 83 -12.98 -27.76 9.72
N ALA A 84 -13.64 -26.67 10.13
CA ALA A 84 -14.98 -26.71 10.73
C ALA A 84 -16.10 -27.13 9.75
N ARG A 85 -15.85 -27.14 8.42
CA ARG A 85 -16.85 -27.56 7.42
C ARG A 85 -16.98 -29.10 7.29
N LYS A 86 -16.10 -29.91 7.87
CA LYS A 86 -16.13 -31.40 7.79
C LYS A 86 -17.13 -32.07 8.76
N GLY A 87 -18.36 -31.54 8.85
CA GLY A 87 -19.46 -32.14 9.62
C GLY A 87 -20.36 -33.10 8.83
N GLY A 88 -20.12 -33.29 7.53
CA GLY A 88 -20.86 -34.25 6.68
C GLY A 88 -20.05 -35.51 6.43
N SER A 89 -20.62 -36.68 6.72
CA SER A 89 -20.02 -38.01 6.70
C SER A 89 -18.97 -38.24 5.59
N ALA A 90 -17.72 -38.48 5.98
CA ALA A 90 -16.73 -39.07 5.09
C ALA A 90 -17.14 -40.53 4.80
N LYS A 91 -17.48 -40.85 3.54
CA LYS A 91 -17.57 -42.23 3.08
C LYS A 91 -16.15 -42.79 3.00
N VAL A 92 -15.85 -43.77 3.83
CA VAL A 92 -14.59 -44.54 3.78
C VAL A 92 -14.65 -45.42 2.52
N ALA A 93 -13.73 -45.19 1.58
CA ALA A 93 -13.45 -46.14 0.51
C ALA A 93 -12.42 -47.17 1.01
N HIS A 94 -12.75 -48.46 0.92
CA HIS A 94 -11.81 -49.54 1.20
C HIS A 94 -10.73 -49.58 0.11
N VAL A 95 -9.46 -49.45 0.51
CA VAL A 95 -8.30 -49.73 -0.35
C VAL A 95 -7.65 -51.03 0.13
N ALA A 96 -7.35 -51.93 -0.80
CA ALA A 96 -6.75 -53.23 -0.53
C ALA A 96 -5.32 -53.10 0.05
N HIS A 97 -5.00 -53.94 1.04
CA HIS A 97 -3.71 -53.97 1.70
C HIS A 97 -2.61 -54.52 0.79
N HIS A 98 -1.62 -53.69 0.47
CA HIS A 98 -0.28 -54.15 0.11
C HIS A 98 0.68 -53.79 1.22
N HIS A 99 1.31 -54.80 1.81
CA HIS A 99 2.35 -54.64 2.82
C HIS A 99 3.65 -54.17 2.14
N VAL A 100 3.83 -52.86 2.09
CA VAL A 100 5.15 -52.24 1.99
C VAL A 100 5.39 -51.58 3.34
N ALA A 101 6.39 -52.04 4.09
CA ALA A 101 6.82 -51.34 5.29
C ALA A 101 7.41 -49.99 4.86
N PRO A 102 6.75 -48.85 5.14
CA PRO A 102 7.31 -47.56 4.78
C PRO A 102 8.35 -47.21 5.84
N THR A 103 9.55 -46.85 5.40
CA THR A 103 10.47 -46.07 6.23
C THR A 103 9.83 -44.70 6.43
N ILE A 104 9.02 -44.56 7.48
CA ILE A 104 8.34 -43.29 7.77
C ILE A 104 9.38 -42.36 8.37
N ASN A 105 9.95 -41.47 7.56
CA ASN A 105 10.63 -40.27 8.06
C ASN A 105 9.56 -39.34 8.64
N ILE A 106 9.10 -39.62 9.87
CA ILE A 106 8.17 -38.73 10.59
C ILE A 106 9.00 -37.57 11.12
N SER A 107 9.01 -36.45 10.40
CA SER A 107 9.25 -35.16 11.06
C SER A 107 7.96 -34.77 11.77
N ASP A 108 8.03 -34.20 12.98
CA ASP A 108 6.83 -33.79 13.75
C ASP A 108 5.89 -32.83 12.96
N SER A 109 6.41 -32.16 11.93
CA SER A 109 5.65 -31.34 10.99
C SER A 109 4.71 -32.09 10.05
N SER A 110 4.91 -33.40 9.87
CA SER A 110 4.01 -34.25 9.10
C SER A 110 2.73 -34.61 9.87
N LEU A 111 2.68 -34.34 11.18
CA LEU A 111 1.56 -34.69 12.06
C LEU A 111 0.47 -33.61 12.12
N LYS A 112 0.77 -32.34 11.79
CA LYS A 112 -0.19 -31.22 11.78
C LYS A 112 -0.31 -30.60 10.40
N PHE A 113 -1.53 -30.58 9.85
CA PHE A 113 -1.85 -29.88 8.61
C PHE A 113 -2.17 -28.42 8.90
N THR A 114 -1.56 -27.50 8.14
CA THR A 114 -1.94 -26.08 8.18
C THR A 114 -3.11 -25.86 7.22
N HIS A 115 -4.28 -25.49 7.75
CA HIS A 115 -5.43 -25.19 6.89
C HIS A 115 -5.29 -23.80 6.28
N ILE A 116 -5.35 -23.74 4.95
CA ILE A 116 -5.26 -22.49 4.20
C ILE A 116 -6.64 -22.08 3.73
N LEU A 117 -7.02 -20.86 4.10
CA LEU A 117 -8.18 -20.16 3.60
C LEU A 117 -7.73 -19.21 2.48
N TYR A 118 -7.72 -19.75 1.26
CA TYR A 118 -7.16 -19.10 0.08
C TYR A 118 -8.20 -18.25 -0.66
N ASN A 119 -7.88 -16.98 -0.91
CA ASN A 119 -8.67 -16.00 -1.67
C ASN A 119 -10.17 -16.02 -1.35
N LEU A 120 -10.50 -16.09 -0.05
CA LEU A 120 -11.89 -16.08 0.40
C LEU A 120 -12.65 -14.84 -0.09
N SER A 121 -13.94 -15.01 -0.37
CA SER A 121 -14.82 -13.90 -0.69
C SER A 121 -14.98 -12.94 0.52
N PRO A 122 -15.35 -11.67 0.30
CA PRO A 122 -15.66 -10.76 1.41
C PRO A 122 -16.69 -11.32 2.38
N ALA A 123 -17.73 -12.01 1.90
CA ALA A 123 -18.75 -12.63 2.75
C ALA A 123 -18.15 -13.71 3.67
N GLU A 124 -17.33 -14.61 3.12
CA GLU A 124 -16.65 -15.63 3.91
C GLU A 124 -15.67 -15.00 4.91
N LEU A 125 -14.94 -13.95 4.54
CA LEU A 125 -14.06 -13.23 5.45
C LEU A 125 -14.82 -12.55 6.60
N TYR A 126 -16.02 -12.02 6.33
CA TYR A 126 -16.92 -11.50 7.37
C TYR A 126 -17.33 -12.62 8.34
N GLU A 127 -17.77 -13.77 7.84
CA GLU A 127 -18.12 -14.91 8.69
C GLU A 127 -16.94 -15.36 9.55
N GLN A 128 -15.76 -15.46 8.95
CA GLN A 128 -14.53 -15.85 9.65
C GLN A 128 -14.18 -14.85 10.76
N ALA A 129 -14.26 -13.55 10.46
CA ALA A 129 -13.97 -12.50 11.43
C ALA A 129 -14.98 -12.51 12.59
N ILE A 130 -16.28 -12.55 12.30
CA ILE A 130 -17.33 -12.47 13.34
C ILE A 130 -17.37 -13.73 14.21
N ARG A 131 -17.17 -14.92 13.63
CA ARG A 131 -17.25 -16.17 14.39
C ARG A 131 -16.02 -16.43 15.25
N TYR A 132 -14.82 -16.06 14.77
CA TYR A 132 -13.57 -16.55 15.37
C TYR A 132 -12.64 -15.45 15.87
N GLU A 133 -12.82 -14.19 15.47
CA GLU A 133 -11.95 -13.10 15.92
C GLU A 133 -12.61 -12.25 17.00
N LYS A 134 -12.08 -12.36 18.22
CA LYS A 134 -12.46 -11.47 19.31
C LYS A 134 -12.14 -10.02 18.94
N GLY A 135 -13.11 -9.13 19.12
CA GLY A 135 -12.97 -7.71 18.77
C GLY A 135 -13.33 -7.37 17.32
N SER A 136 -14.05 -8.27 16.63
CA SER A 136 -14.70 -8.00 15.35
C SER A 136 -16.22 -7.90 15.55
N PHE A 137 -16.83 -6.88 14.95
CA PHE A 137 -18.24 -6.52 15.14
C PHE A 137 -18.87 -6.11 13.81
N LEU A 138 -20.19 -6.23 13.70
CA LEU A 138 -20.97 -5.64 12.62
C LEU A 138 -21.56 -4.31 13.09
N THR A 139 -21.36 -3.26 12.30
CA THR A 139 -22.05 -1.97 12.52
C THR A 139 -23.50 -2.06 12.02
N SER A 140 -24.34 -1.10 12.41
CA SER A 140 -25.72 -0.98 11.92
C SER A 140 -25.82 -0.78 10.40
N THR A 141 -24.75 -0.30 9.76
CA THR A 141 -24.65 -0.15 8.30
C THR A 141 -24.13 -1.40 7.59
N GLY A 142 -23.83 -2.47 8.33
CA GLY A 142 -23.29 -3.72 7.80
C GLY A 142 -21.78 -3.72 7.57
N ALA A 143 -21.05 -2.67 8.00
CA ALA A 143 -19.59 -2.66 7.90
C ALA A 143 -18.97 -3.53 9.00
N LEU A 144 -17.90 -4.25 8.66
CA LEU A 144 -17.06 -4.93 9.65
C LEU A 144 -16.21 -3.90 10.41
N ALA A 145 -16.45 -3.76 11.71
CA ALA A 145 -15.63 -3.00 12.63
C ALA A 145 -14.68 -3.94 13.39
N THR A 146 -13.40 -3.59 13.48
CA THR A 146 -12.38 -4.46 14.10
C THR A 146 -11.44 -3.67 14.99
N LEU A 147 -10.93 -4.30 16.05
CA LEU A 147 -9.85 -3.73 16.87
C LEU A 147 -8.47 -4.11 16.32
N SER A 148 -7.60 -3.10 16.15
CA SER A 148 -6.20 -3.26 15.73
C SER A 148 -5.24 -3.57 16.89
N GLY A 149 -5.77 -3.89 18.07
CA GLY A 149 -4.99 -4.13 19.28
C GLY A 149 -4.33 -2.85 19.83
N ALA A 150 -3.18 -3.00 20.47
CA ALA A 150 -2.48 -1.90 21.14
C ALA A 150 -1.97 -0.80 20.18
N LYS A 151 -1.73 -1.13 18.91
CA LYS A 151 -1.26 -0.18 17.90
C LYS A 151 -2.45 0.28 17.06
N THR A 152 -2.80 1.55 17.15
CA THR A 152 -3.91 2.18 16.40
C THR A 152 -3.44 2.97 15.17
N GLY A 153 -2.14 2.96 14.91
CA GLY A 153 -1.49 3.61 13.80
C GLY A 153 -0.16 2.95 13.48
N ARG A 154 0.59 3.58 12.57
CA ARG A 154 1.89 3.06 12.14
C ARG A 154 2.91 3.06 13.28
N SER A 155 3.92 2.22 13.12
CA SER A 155 5.09 2.08 13.98
C SER A 155 6.38 2.47 13.21
N PRO A 156 6.57 3.74 12.79
CA PRO A 156 7.72 4.13 11.94
C PRO A 156 9.08 3.79 12.53
N ARG A 157 9.22 3.83 13.86
CA ARG A 157 10.46 3.50 14.58
C ARG A 157 10.75 2.00 14.63
N ASP A 158 9.78 1.15 14.31
CA ASP A 158 9.92 -0.31 14.28
C ASP A 158 10.07 -0.84 12.83
N LYS A 159 10.02 0.03 11.81
CA LYS A 159 10.33 -0.34 10.43
C LYS A 159 11.80 -0.68 10.31
N ARG A 160 12.14 -1.77 9.62
CA ARG A 160 13.52 -2.17 9.30
C ARG A 160 13.61 -2.62 7.85
N VAL A 161 14.75 -2.36 7.22
CA VAL A 161 15.06 -2.78 5.85
C VAL A 161 16.42 -3.46 5.85
N VAL A 162 16.50 -4.64 5.25
CA VAL A 162 17.77 -5.36 5.13
C VAL A 162 18.73 -4.53 4.29
N LYS A 163 19.91 -4.28 4.84
CA LYS A 163 21.02 -3.62 4.16
C LYS A 163 22.00 -4.69 3.67
N ASP A 164 22.04 -4.87 2.36
CA ASP A 164 22.96 -5.74 1.63
C ASP A 164 23.74 -4.93 0.58
N GLU A 165 24.63 -5.58 -0.17
CA GLU A 165 25.52 -4.95 -1.15
C GLU A 165 24.77 -4.08 -2.17
N THR A 166 23.55 -4.47 -2.55
CA THR A 166 22.73 -3.70 -3.50
C THR A 166 22.03 -2.53 -2.80
N THR A 167 21.33 -2.81 -1.71
CA THR A 167 20.49 -1.83 -1.02
C THR A 167 21.30 -0.79 -0.24
N GLU A 168 22.53 -1.09 0.16
CA GLU A 168 23.46 -0.12 0.74
C GLU A 168 23.68 1.08 -0.18
N ASN A 169 23.85 0.82 -1.48
CA ASN A 169 24.15 1.85 -2.48
C ASN A 169 22.89 2.48 -3.09
N GLU A 170 21.77 1.75 -3.14
CA GLU A 170 20.55 2.22 -3.78
C GLU A 170 19.59 2.97 -2.85
N LEU A 171 19.46 2.54 -1.59
CA LEU A 171 18.47 3.08 -0.69
C LEU A 171 18.97 4.34 0.01
N TRP A 172 18.02 5.18 0.41
CA TRP A 172 18.34 6.31 1.27
C TRP A 172 18.47 5.83 2.72
N TRP A 173 19.65 6.05 3.31
CA TRP A 173 19.97 5.70 4.70
C TRP A 173 20.29 6.95 5.53
N GLY A 174 20.28 6.82 6.86
CA GLY A 174 20.75 7.86 7.77
C GLY A 174 19.70 8.90 8.16
N LYS A 175 20.16 10.10 8.56
CA LYS A 175 19.31 11.14 9.13
C LYS A 175 18.22 11.58 8.15
N GLY A 176 16.97 11.60 8.61
CA GLY A 176 15.81 11.98 7.82
C GLY A 176 15.20 10.83 6.99
N SER A 177 15.95 9.73 6.78
CA SER A 177 15.45 8.57 6.06
C SER A 177 14.43 7.78 6.90
N PRO A 178 13.36 7.25 6.28
CA PRO A 178 12.47 6.28 6.93
C PRO A 178 13.05 4.86 6.99
N ASN A 179 14.20 4.61 6.36
CA ASN A 179 14.80 3.29 6.26
C ASN A 179 15.82 3.12 7.39
N ILE A 180 15.49 2.22 8.31
CA ILE A 180 16.36 1.83 9.41
C ILE A 180 16.95 0.48 9.04
N GLU A 181 18.28 0.37 9.07
CA GLU A 181 18.97 -0.82 8.62
C GLU A 181 18.75 -2.03 9.54
N MET A 182 18.88 -3.23 8.96
CA MET A 182 19.12 -4.48 9.67
C MET A 182 19.96 -5.41 8.80
N ASP A 183 20.58 -6.42 9.41
CA ASP A 183 21.24 -7.51 8.68
C ASP A 183 20.25 -8.60 8.23
N GLU A 184 20.66 -9.42 7.26
CA GLU A 184 19.83 -10.52 6.75
C GLU A 184 19.57 -11.60 7.80
N HIS A 185 20.56 -11.91 8.66
CA HIS A 185 20.40 -12.96 9.67
C HIS A 185 19.25 -12.64 10.63
N THR A 186 19.19 -11.41 11.11
CA THR A 186 18.13 -10.84 11.95
C THR A 186 16.78 -10.91 11.25
N PHE A 187 16.72 -10.52 9.97
CA PHE A 187 15.51 -10.67 9.17
C PHE A 187 15.02 -12.12 9.14
N LEU A 188 15.93 -13.07 8.90
CA LEU A 188 15.63 -14.50 8.84
C LEU A 188 15.11 -15.03 10.18
N VAL A 189 15.66 -14.57 11.31
CA VAL A 189 15.16 -14.92 12.66
C VAL A 189 13.71 -14.46 12.84
N ASN A 190 13.38 -13.22 12.48
CA ASN A 190 12.02 -12.69 12.58
C ASN A 190 11.07 -13.35 11.57
N ARG A 191 11.54 -13.63 10.35
CA ARG A 191 10.80 -14.38 9.33
C ARG A 191 10.44 -15.77 9.84
N GLU A 192 11.41 -16.50 10.38
CA GLU A 192 11.21 -17.83 10.93
C GLU A 192 10.17 -17.80 12.06
N ARG A 193 10.32 -16.85 12.99
CA ARG A 193 9.36 -16.64 14.07
C ARG A 193 7.93 -16.37 13.57
N ALA A 194 7.78 -15.59 12.50
CA ALA A 194 6.48 -15.32 11.90
C ALA A 194 5.88 -16.56 11.23
N VAL A 195 6.70 -17.31 10.48
CA VAL A 195 6.29 -18.54 9.81
C VAL A 195 5.91 -19.63 10.81
N ASP A 196 6.70 -19.84 11.87
CA ASP A 196 6.40 -20.77 12.95
C ASP A 196 5.08 -20.43 13.64
N TYR A 197 4.87 -19.14 13.94
CA TYR A 197 3.61 -18.69 14.50
C TYR A 197 2.43 -18.98 13.56
N LEU A 198 2.53 -18.61 12.28
CA LEU A 198 1.47 -18.85 11.29
C LEU A 198 1.17 -20.35 11.14
N ASN A 199 2.19 -21.19 11.10
CA ASN A 199 2.05 -22.65 11.02
C ASN A 199 1.51 -23.27 12.31
N SER A 200 1.63 -22.58 13.46
CA SER A 200 1.04 -23.01 14.72
C SER A 200 -0.47 -22.78 14.79
N LEU A 201 -1.03 -21.92 13.92
CA LEU A 201 -2.47 -21.63 13.88
C LEU A 201 -3.27 -22.78 13.27
N ASP A 202 -4.53 -22.89 13.67
CA ASP A 202 -5.47 -23.86 13.07
C ASP A 202 -5.79 -23.51 11.62
N LYS A 203 -5.77 -22.22 11.29
CA LYS A 203 -6.02 -21.69 9.94
C LYS A 203 -5.19 -20.45 9.67
N VAL A 204 -4.77 -20.32 8.41
CA VAL A 204 -4.05 -19.16 7.88
C VAL A 204 -4.80 -18.62 6.66
N PHE A 205 -4.92 -17.30 6.57
CA PHE A 205 -5.56 -16.64 5.45
C PHE A 205 -4.50 -16.25 4.43
N VAL A 206 -4.70 -16.66 3.17
CA VAL A 206 -3.80 -16.33 2.07
C VAL A 206 -4.59 -15.65 0.98
N ASN A 207 -4.18 -14.45 0.57
CA ASN A 207 -4.74 -13.79 -0.60
C ASN A 207 -3.66 -13.33 -1.58
N ASP A 208 -3.79 -13.84 -2.79
CA ASP A 208 -3.02 -13.41 -3.96
C ASP A 208 -3.73 -12.22 -4.62
N GLN A 209 -2.99 -11.14 -4.85
CA GLN A 209 -3.49 -9.86 -5.37
C GLN A 209 -2.47 -9.23 -6.32
N PHE A 210 -2.88 -8.16 -7.03
CA PHE A 210 -1.99 -7.35 -7.85
C PHE A 210 -1.77 -5.95 -7.25
N LEU A 211 -0.61 -5.38 -7.55
CA LEU A 211 -0.33 -3.96 -7.49
C LEU A 211 -0.11 -3.41 -8.89
N ASN A 212 -0.38 -2.12 -9.07
CA ASN A 212 -0.28 -1.39 -10.32
C ASN A 212 -1.32 -1.81 -11.38
N TRP A 213 -2.10 -0.85 -11.86
CA TRP A 213 -3.14 -1.09 -12.88
C TRP A 213 -2.57 -1.29 -14.28
N ASP A 214 -1.36 -0.79 -14.54
CA ASP A 214 -0.67 -0.98 -15.82
C ASP A 214 -0.30 -2.46 -16.03
N PRO A 215 -0.87 -3.14 -17.06
CA PRO A 215 -0.64 -4.56 -17.31
C PRO A 215 0.83 -4.97 -17.43
N GLU A 216 1.68 -4.11 -18.01
CA GLU A 216 3.11 -4.39 -18.20
C GLU A 216 3.91 -4.26 -16.90
N ASN A 217 3.36 -3.51 -15.94
CA ASN A 217 4.01 -3.18 -14.68
C ASN A 217 3.27 -3.71 -13.45
N LYS A 218 2.34 -4.65 -13.65
CA LYS A 218 1.70 -5.42 -12.58
C LYS A 218 2.74 -6.11 -11.70
N ILE A 219 2.51 -6.11 -10.40
CA ILE A 219 3.31 -6.84 -9.41
C ILE A 219 2.40 -7.83 -8.70
N LYS A 220 2.75 -9.11 -8.72
CA LYS A 220 2.03 -10.16 -8.00
C LYS A 220 2.40 -10.14 -6.53
N VAL A 221 1.42 -9.98 -5.65
CA VAL A 221 1.67 -9.98 -4.21
C VAL A 221 0.87 -11.07 -3.52
N ARG A 222 1.54 -11.84 -2.66
CA ARG A 222 0.91 -12.81 -1.77
C ARG A 222 0.89 -12.26 -0.36
N ILE A 223 -0.28 -12.20 0.24
CA ILE A 223 -0.44 -11.81 1.64
C ILE A 223 -0.83 -13.05 2.43
N VAL A 224 0.01 -13.40 3.41
CA VAL A 224 -0.21 -14.48 4.36
C VAL A 224 -0.48 -13.84 5.71
N SER A 225 -1.64 -14.11 6.32
CA SER A 225 -2.05 -13.43 7.55
C SER A 225 -2.77 -14.34 8.53
N ALA A 226 -2.61 -14.02 9.82
CA ALA A 226 -3.25 -14.75 10.92
C ALA A 226 -4.76 -14.48 11.06
N ARG A 227 -5.27 -13.38 10.46
CA ARG A 227 -6.65 -12.90 10.66
C ARG A 227 -7.37 -12.64 9.33
N ALA A 228 -8.64 -13.01 9.26
CA ALA A 228 -9.59 -12.67 8.19
C ALA A 228 -9.69 -11.15 7.99
N TYR A 229 -9.67 -10.36 9.08
CA TYR A 229 -9.63 -8.90 9.01
C TYR A 229 -8.49 -8.38 8.11
N HIS A 230 -7.29 -8.93 8.29
CA HIS A 230 -6.10 -8.51 7.52
C HIS A 230 -6.23 -8.89 6.04
N SER A 231 -6.73 -10.10 5.76
CA SER A 231 -6.99 -10.54 4.39
C SER A 231 -8.06 -9.68 3.71
N LEU A 232 -9.18 -9.38 4.38
CA LEU A 232 -10.24 -8.50 3.88
C LEU A 232 -9.74 -7.08 3.64
N PHE A 233 -8.92 -6.55 4.54
CA PHE A 233 -8.30 -5.23 4.36
C PHE A 233 -7.46 -5.19 3.07
N MET A 234 -6.65 -6.23 2.82
CA MET A 234 -5.82 -6.27 1.62
C MET A 234 -6.63 -6.56 0.34
N HIS A 235 -7.71 -7.34 0.41
CA HIS A 235 -8.68 -7.47 -0.68
C HIS A 235 -9.27 -6.11 -1.09
N ASN A 236 -9.50 -5.21 -0.12
CA ASN A 236 -10.04 -3.88 -0.40
C ASN A 236 -8.98 -2.88 -0.91
N MET A 237 -7.71 -3.07 -0.54
CA MET A 237 -6.64 -2.11 -0.85
C MET A 237 -5.85 -2.44 -2.13
N CYS A 238 -5.79 -3.71 -2.53
CA CYS A 238 -5.08 -4.16 -3.73
C CYS A 238 -6.03 -4.34 -4.92
N ILE A 239 -5.43 -4.57 -6.10
CA ILE A 239 -6.18 -4.92 -7.31
C ILE A 239 -6.52 -6.41 -7.24
N ARG A 240 -7.80 -6.71 -7.37
CA ARG A 240 -8.34 -8.06 -7.25
C ARG A 240 -8.11 -8.81 -8.56
N PRO A 241 -7.41 -9.95 -8.54
CA PRO A 241 -7.31 -10.79 -9.71
C PRO A 241 -8.67 -11.37 -10.07
N THR A 242 -8.91 -11.55 -11.37
CA THR A 242 -10.01 -12.40 -11.86
C THR A 242 -9.75 -13.87 -11.55
N ASP A 243 -10.77 -14.72 -11.63
CA ASP A 243 -10.61 -16.17 -11.41
C ASP A 243 -9.56 -16.79 -12.36
N GLU A 244 -9.56 -16.37 -13.64
CA GLU A 244 -8.55 -16.81 -14.61
C GLU A 244 -7.14 -16.32 -14.27
N GLU A 245 -6.98 -15.10 -13.76
CA GLU A 245 -5.69 -14.58 -13.31
C GLU A 245 -5.21 -15.30 -12.05
N LEU A 246 -6.11 -15.72 -11.15
CA LEU A 246 -5.76 -16.54 -9.98
C LEU A 246 -5.27 -17.92 -10.39
N GLU A 247 -5.92 -18.55 -11.36
CA GLU A 247 -5.46 -19.84 -11.90
C GLU A 247 -4.05 -19.75 -12.50
N LYS A 248 -3.73 -18.61 -13.11
CA LYS A 248 -2.44 -18.34 -13.77
C LYS A 248 -1.46 -17.58 -12.87
N PHE A 249 -1.76 -17.37 -11.60
CA PHE A 249 -1.01 -16.47 -10.71
C PHE A 249 0.45 -16.94 -10.53
N GLY A 250 0.65 -18.25 -10.35
CA GLY A 250 1.98 -18.84 -10.16
C GLY A 250 2.68 -18.32 -8.90
N ALA A 251 4.00 -18.11 -8.99
CA ALA A 251 4.79 -17.57 -7.88
C ALA A 251 4.57 -16.06 -7.71
N PRO A 252 4.41 -15.54 -6.48
CA PRO A 252 4.31 -14.11 -6.23
C PRO A 252 5.65 -13.39 -6.48
N ASP A 253 5.58 -12.13 -6.89
CA ASP A 253 6.74 -11.24 -6.97
C ASP A 253 7.13 -10.66 -5.61
N PHE A 254 6.21 -10.61 -4.64
CA PHE A 254 6.50 -10.17 -3.28
C PHE A 254 5.55 -10.84 -2.28
N THR A 255 6.04 -11.23 -1.11
CA THR A 255 5.24 -11.91 -0.08
C THR A 255 5.24 -11.14 1.25
N ILE A 256 4.06 -10.96 1.84
CA ILE A 256 3.90 -10.44 3.21
C ILE A 256 3.54 -11.58 4.16
N TYR A 257 4.29 -11.70 5.25
CA TYR A 257 3.97 -12.54 6.40
C TYR A 257 3.47 -11.65 7.54
N ASN A 258 2.15 -11.52 7.66
CA ASN A 258 1.52 -10.78 8.74
C ASN A 258 1.20 -11.71 9.92
N ALA A 259 2.19 -11.83 10.81
CA ALA A 259 2.11 -12.49 12.10
C ALA A 259 1.91 -11.47 13.25
N GLY A 260 1.26 -10.34 12.97
CA GLY A 260 1.18 -9.18 13.85
C GLY A 260 0.57 -9.41 15.25
N GLN A 261 -0.14 -10.52 15.43
CA GLN A 261 -0.63 -10.97 16.75
C GLN A 261 0.50 -11.48 17.66
N PHE A 262 1.61 -11.93 17.09
CA PHE A 262 2.75 -12.48 17.81
C PHE A 262 3.86 -11.43 17.93
N PRO A 263 4.41 -11.17 19.13
CA PRO A 263 5.44 -10.16 19.31
C PRO A 263 6.77 -10.61 18.73
N CYS A 264 7.56 -9.65 18.23
CA CYS A 264 8.98 -9.90 17.96
C CYS A 264 9.75 -10.03 19.28
N ASN A 265 10.91 -10.68 19.21
CA ASN A 265 11.79 -10.79 20.36
C ASN A 265 12.62 -9.51 20.49
N ARG A 266 12.43 -8.75 21.57
CA ARG A 266 13.15 -7.49 21.83
C ARG A 266 14.66 -7.66 22.02
N PHE A 267 15.13 -8.88 22.28
CA PHE A 267 16.54 -9.20 22.43
C PHE A 267 17.20 -9.60 21.11
N THR A 268 16.42 -9.76 20.04
CA THR A 268 16.96 -9.91 18.69
C THR A 268 17.63 -8.61 18.26
N HIS A 269 18.76 -8.70 17.57
CA HIS A 269 19.52 -7.54 17.09
C HIS A 269 18.62 -6.59 16.26
N TYR A 270 18.94 -5.29 16.26
CA TYR A 270 18.14 -4.21 15.67
C TYR A 270 16.73 -3.97 16.23
N MET A 271 16.17 -4.85 17.08
CA MET A 271 14.83 -4.68 17.64
C MET A 271 14.82 -3.71 18.82
N THR A 272 13.86 -2.78 18.82
CA THR A 272 13.75 -1.73 19.86
C THR A 272 12.45 -1.84 20.67
N SER A 273 11.53 -2.70 20.25
CA SER A 273 10.26 -2.92 20.92
C SER A 273 9.78 -4.36 20.66
N SER A 274 8.57 -4.70 21.09
CA SER A 274 7.93 -5.97 20.72
C SER A 274 7.25 -5.93 19.35
N THR A 275 7.32 -4.79 18.64
CA THR A 275 6.82 -4.59 17.28
C THR A 275 7.97 -4.59 16.30
N SER A 276 7.78 -5.18 15.12
CA SER A 276 8.73 -5.16 14.01
C SER A 276 8.00 -5.21 12.68
N VAL A 277 8.50 -4.41 11.73
CA VAL A 277 7.98 -4.29 10.36
C VAL A 277 9.19 -4.35 9.44
N ASP A 278 9.58 -5.57 9.09
CA ASP A 278 10.85 -5.84 8.43
C ASP A 278 10.64 -6.07 6.93
N MET A 279 11.58 -5.59 6.11
CA MET A 279 11.53 -5.73 4.66
C MET A 279 12.88 -6.21 4.11
N ASN A 280 12.87 -7.25 3.29
CA ASN A 280 14.02 -7.72 2.54
C ASN A 280 13.71 -7.69 1.04
N LEU A 281 14.28 -6.71 0.34
CA LEU A 281 13.99 -6.47 -1.09
C LEU A 281 14.60 -7.54 -1.99
N ARG A 282 15.77 -8.09 -1.64
CA ARG A 282 16.39 -9.19 -2.39
C ARG A 282 15.56 -10.47 -2.30
N ARG A 283 15.09 -10.81 -1.10
CA ARG A 283 14.19 -11.96 -0.88
C ARG A 283 12.77 -11.71 -1.35
N ARG A 284 12.41 -10.44 -1.58
CA ARG A 284 11.06 -9.99 -1.94
C ARG A 284 10.03 -10.37 -0.87
N GLU A 285 10.41 -10.18 0.38
CA GLU A 285 9.62 -10.57 1.55
C GLU A 285 9.48 -9.39 2.52
N MET A 286 8.35 -9.36 3.23
CA MET A 286 8.09 -8.48 4.35
C MET A 286 7.49 -9.27 5.51
N VAL A 287 7.92 -8.96 6.72
CA VAL A 287 7.50 -9.64 7.95
C VAL A 287 6.95 -8.62 8.92
N ILE A 288 5.78 -8.90 9.50
CA ILE A 288 5.13 -8.04 10.49
C ILE A 288 4.88 -8.84 11.76
N LEU A 289 5.42 -8.34 12.87
CA LEU A 289 5.29 -8.91 14.21
C LEU A 289 4.86 -7.82 15.20
N GLY A 290 4.03 -8.19 16.18
CA GLY A 290 3.67 -7.35 17.33
C GLY A 290 2.88 -6.08 17.02
N THR A 291 2.30 -5.97 15.84
CA THR A 291 1.33 -4.93 15.47
C THR A 291 0.23 -5.53 14.62
N GLN A 292 -1.03 -5.31 15.00
CA GLN A 292 -2.18 -5.75 14.21
C GLN A 292 -2.78 -4.61 13.37
N TYR A 293 -2.11 -3.45 13.31
CA TYR A 293 -2.53 -2.33 12.48
C TYR A 293 -2.35 -2.66 10.99
N ALA A 294 -3.45 -2.90 10.27
CA ALA A 294 -3.41 -3.35 8.87
C ALA A 294 -2.73 -2.37 7.91
N GLY A 295 -2.65 -1.08 8.29
CA GLY A 295 -1.97 -0.06 7.49
C GLY A 295 -0.49 -0.36 7.25
N GLU A 296 0.16 -1.19 8.09
CA GLU A 296 1.54 -1.62 7.84
C GLU A 296 1.67 -2.43 6.55
N MET A 297 0.72 -3.32 6.24
CA MET A 297 0.75 -4.10 4.98
C MET A 297 0.62 -3.18 3.77
N LYS A 298 -0.39 -2.28 3.78
CA LYS A 298 -0.60 -1.31 2.69
C LYS A 298 0.63 -0.45 2.47
N LYS A 299 1.19 0.12 3.55
CA LYS A 299 2.31 1.06 3.45
C LYS A 299 3.64 0.34 3.18
N GLY A 300 3.79 -0.91 3.58
CA GLY A 300 4.88 -1.79 3.17
C GLY A 300 4.89 -2.02 1.66
N LEU A 301 3.76 -2.45 1.08
CA LEU A 301 3.65 -2.59 -0.38
C LEU A 301 3.86 -1.25 -1.11
N PHE A 302 3.39 -0.14 -0.53
CA PHE A 302 3.64 1.18 -1.09
C PHE A 302 5.13 1.56 -1.08
N SER A 303 5.88 1.20 -0.03
CA SER A 303 7.34 1.31 -0.03
C SER A 303 8.00 0.44 -1.10
N VAL A 304 7.52 -0.78 -1.32
CA VAL A 304 8.00 -1.64 -2.42
C VAL A 304 7.77 -0.95 -3.78
N MET A 305 6.60 -0.33 -4.00
CA MET A 305 6.34 0.43 -5.23
C MET A 305 7.25 1.65 -5.39
N HIS A 306 7.54 2.36 -4.30
CA HIS A 306 8.51 3.46 -4.31
C HIS A 306 9.94 3.01 -4.62
N TYR A 307 10.28 1.74 -4.42
CA TYR A 307 11.57 1.18 -4.84
C TYR A 307 11.54 0.65 -6.28
N LEU A 308 10.56 -0.19 -6.62
CA LEU A 308 10.53 -0.89 -7.90
C LEU A 308 10.17 0.02 -9.08
N MET A 309 9.22 0.93 -8.92
CA MET A 309 8.76 1.76 -10.05
C MET A 309 9.86 2.71 -10.55
N PRO A 310 10.60 3.43 -9.70
CA PRO A 310 11.72 4.25 -10.17
C PRO A 310 12.84 3.45 -10.84
N LYS A 311 13.06 2.18 -10.46
CA LYS A 311 14.00 1.28 -11.16
C LYS A 311 13.52 0.95 -12.58
N ARG A 312 12.21 1.01 -12.84
CA ARG A 312 11.58 0.89 -14.16
C ARG A 312 11.35 2.24 -14.86
N GLN A 313 11.94 3.33 -14.37
CA GLN A 313 11.71 4.69 -14.89
C GLN A 313 10.23 5.15 -14.80
N ILE A 314 9.48 4.60 -13.84
CA ILE A 314 8.10 4.96 -13.54
C ILE A 314 8.07 5.74 -12.23
N LEU A 315 7.50 6.94 -12.26
CA LEU A 315 7.37 7.80 -11.10
C LEU A 315 6.29 7.27 -10.15
N SER A 316 6.67 6.87 -8.94
CA SER A 316 5.74 6.52 -7.85
C SER A 316 5.48 7.73 -6.95
N LEU A 317 4.19 8.04 -6.71
CA LEU A 317 3.76 9.23 -5.98
C LEU A 317 2.82 8.87 -4.83
N HIS A 318 2.88 9.67 -3.75
CA HIS A 318 1.87 9.67 -2.70
C HIS A 318 0.88 10.80 -2.96
N SER A 319 -0.07 10.55 -3.85
CA SER A 319 -1.06 11.54 -4.26
C SER A 319 -2.45 10.92 -4.46
N GLY A 320 -3.47 11.75 -4.32
CA GLY A 320 -4.77 11.51 -4.95
C GLY A 320 -4.69 11.85 -6.43
N CYS A 321 -5.56 11.23 -7.23
CA CYS A 321 -5.67 11.48 -8.66
C CYS A 321 -7.14 11.50 -9.05
N ASN A 322 -7.55 12.45 -9.88
CA ASN A 322 -8.83 12.43 -10.57
C ASN A 322 -8.64 12.87 -12.04
N MET A 323 -9.68 12.66 -12.83
CA MET A 323 -9.71 13.04 -14.23
C MET A 323 -11.02 13.78 -14.51
N GLY A 324 -10.92 14.94 -15.16
CA GLY A 324 -12.06 15.70 -15.63
C GLY A 324 -12.74 15.07 -16.85
N LYS A 325 -13.85 15.68 -17.29
CA LYS A 325 -14.63 15.17 -18.43
C LYS A 325 -13.85 15.23 -19.74
N ASP A 326 -12.96 16.20 -19.85
CA ASP A 326 -12.11 16.43 -21.02
C ASP A 326 -10.78 15.66 -20.94
N ARG A 327 -10.69 14.72 -19.99
CA ARG A 327 -9.51 13.88 -19.72
C ARG A 327 -8.28 14.64 -19.21
N ASP A 328 -8.48 15.85 -18.72
CA ASP A 328 -7.51 16.57 -17.90
C ASP A 328 -7.31 15.83 -16.58
N VAL A 329 -6.06 15.56 -16.21
CA VAL A 329 -5.70 14.80 -15.01
C VAL A 329 -5.13 15.75 -13.96
N ALA A 330 -5.62 15.63 -12.73
CA ALA A 330 -5.07 16.37 -11.61
C ALA A 330 -4.55 15.44 -10.51
N LEU A 331 -3.37 15.80 -9.99
CA LEU A 331 -2.70 15.09 -8.90
C LEU A 331 -2.72 15.98 -7.65
N PHE A 332 -3.18 15.42 -6.54
CA PHE A 332 -3.29 16.13 -5.26
C PHE A 332 -2.31 15.55 -4.26
N PHE A 333 -1.35 16.36 -3.85
CA PHE A 333 -0.36 16.00 -2.84
C PHE A 333 -0.73 16.58 -1.49
N GLY A 334 -0.65 15.77 -0.43
CA GLY A 334 -0.98 16.24 0.90
C GLY A 334 -0.70 15.21 1.98
N LEU A 335 -0.44 15.70 3.18
CA LEU A 335 -0.35 14.87 4.38
C LEU A 335 -1.74 14.69 5.00
N SER A 336 -1.93 13.59 5.74
CA SER A 336 -3.13 13.37 6.53
C SER A 336 -3.32 14.52 7.52
N GLY A 337 -4.49 15.15 7.50
CA GLY A 337 -4.78 16.32 8.34
C GLY A 337 -4.61 16.01 9.82
N THR A 338 -3.57 16.58 10.43
CA THR A 338 -3.44 16.62 11.89
C THR A 338 -4.28 17.79 12.40
N GLY A 339 -5.19 17.56 13.34
CA GLY A 339 -6.10 18.60 13.87
C GLY A 339 -5.39 19.81 14.50
N LYS A 340 -4.07 19.74 14.71
CA LYS A 340 -3.21 20.87 15.10
C LYS A 340 -2.23 21.17 13.98
N PRO A 341 -2.09 22.44 13.54
CA PRO A 341 -1.06 22.85 12.60
C PRO A 341 0.30 22.86 13.31
N GLN A 342 1.15 21.91 12.96
CA GLN A 342 2.57 21.93 13.27
C GLN A 342 3.33 21.93 11.95
N ALA A 343 4.40 22.72 11.86
CA ALA A 343 5.30 22.69 10.71
C ALA A 343 5.94 21.29 10.65
N THR A 344 5.40 20.44 9.79
CA THR A 344 5.89 19.08 9.56
C THR A 344 6.35 18.99 8.12
N PHE A 345 7.63 18.73 7.93
CA PHE A 345 8.20 18.50 6.61
C PHE A 345 8.22 17.01 6.35
N SER A 346 7.57 16.62 5.26
CA SER A 346 7.61 15.24 4.77
C SER A 346 7.99 15.31 3.30
N ALA A 347 9.26 15.01 3.02
CA ALA A 347 9.78 14.87 1.67
C ALA A 347 8.82 14.09 0.76
N CYS A 348 8.58 14.62 -0.44
CA CYS A 348 7.65 14.05 -1.44
C CYS A 348 6.22 13.82 -0.91
N PHE A 349 5.79 14.54 0.13
CA PHE A 349 4.51 14.35 0.83
C PHE A 349 4.30 12.92 1.38
N GLY A 350 5.39 12.16 1.52
CA GLY A 350 5.33 10.72 1.76
C GLY A 350 6.63 10.16 2.35
N ALA A 351 7.40 10.97 3.08
CA ALA A 351 8.75 10.63 3.53
C ALA A 351 8.83 9.32 4.29
N ALA A 352 7.75 8.90 4.95
CA ALA A 352 7.74 7.64 5.69
C ALA A 352 7.72 6.37 4.81
N PHE A 353 7.53 6.52 3.49
CA PHE A 353 7.34 5.41 2.56
C PHE A 353 8.41 5.35 1.48
N ILE A 354 9.12 6.45 1.22
CA ILE A 354 10.14 6.51 0.17
C ILE A 354 11.35 5.64 0.52
N MET A 355 11.86 4.94 -0.49
CA MET A 355 12.98 4.01 -0.33
C MET A 355 14.30 4.58 -0.87
N LEU A 356 14.20 5.47 -1.85
CA LEU A 356 15.32 6.14 -2.51
C LEU A 356 15.45 7.57 -1.99
N HIS A 357 16.54 8.26 -2.33
CA HIS A 357 16.70 9.65 -1.90
C HIS A 357 15.58 10.54 -2.49
N PRO A 358 14.99 11.48 -1.72
CA PRO A 358 13.86 12.31 -2.17
C PRO A 358 14.07 13.04 -3.48
N THR A 359 15.29 13.54 -3.71
CA THR A 359 15.63 14.28 -4.93
C THR A 359 15.42 13.43 -6.18
N ARG A 360 15.54 12.10 -6.12
CA ARG A 360 15.29 11.23 -7.27
C ARG A 360 13.83 11.29 -7.72
N TYR A 361 12.89 11.28 -6.78
CA TYR A 361 11.48 11.44 -7.08
C TYR A 361 11.17 12.86 -7.58
N ALA A 362 11.83 13.87 -7.01
CA ALA A 362 11.68 15.26 -7.45
C ALA A 362 12.17 15.46 -8.90
N ALA A 363 13.33 14.90 -9.26
CA ALA A 363 13.87 14.94 -10.61
C ALA A 363 12.93 14.27 -11.63
N MET A 364 12.45 13.06 -11.31
CA MET A 364 11.49 12.34 -12.14
C MET A 364 10.17 13.10 -12.30
N LEU A 365 9.68 13.75 -11.23
CA LEU A 365 8.49 14.59 -11.30
C LEU A 365 8.72 15.81 -12.19
N ALA A 366 9.84 16.51 -12.04
CA ALA A 366 10.19 17.67 -12.84
C ALA A 366 10.29 17.31 -14.34
N GLU A 367 10.94 16.19 -14.68
CA GLU A 367 11.04 15.69 -16.04
C GLU A 367 9.64 15.40 -16.63
N LYS A 368 8.78 14.69 -15.88
CA LYS A 368 7.41 14.39 -16.32
C LYS A 368 6.59 15.67 -16.49
N MET A 369 6.66 16.61 -15.55
CA MET A 369 5.93 17.87 -15.63
C MET A 369 6.36 18.67 -16.86
N LYS A 370 7.68 18.80 -17.11
CA LYS A 370 8.22 19.49 -18.29
C LYS A 370 7.78 18.81 -19.59
N LYS A 371 7.87 17.47 -19.65
CA LYS A 371 7.48 16.69 -20.83
C LYS A 371 5.99 16.86 -21.19
N HIS A 372 5.14 16.95 -20.18
CA HIS A 372 3.68 16.99 -20.35
C HIS A 372 3.08 18.39 -20.23
N GLY A 373 3.89 19.44 -20.02
CA GLY A 373 3.41 20.81 -19.82
C GLY A 373 2.54 20.97 -18.57
N ALA A 374 2.75 20.14 -17.54
CA ALA A 374 1.93 20.18 -16.33
C ALA A 374 2.33 21.35 -15.42
N THR A 375 1.34 22.06 -14.87
CA THR A 375 1.53 23.16 -13.92
C THR A 375 1.56 22.68 -12.48
N GLY A 376 2.26 23.39 -11.59
CA GLY A 376 2.28 23.13 -10.15
C GLY A 376 1.61 24.26 -9.36
N TRP A 377 0.76 23.90 -8.40
CA TRP A 377 0.04 24.85 -7.55
C TRP A 377 0.23 24.52 -6.07
N LEU A 378 0.48 25.53 -5.23
CA LEU A 378 0.57 25.40 -3.78
C LEU A 378 -0.71 25.97 -3.14
N VAL A 379 -1.55 25.10 -2.58
CA VAL A 379 -2.83 25.49 -1.97
C VAL A 379 -2.76 25.33 -0.46
N ASN A 380 -2.90 26.43 0.29
CA ASN A 380 -3.04 26.36 1.74
C ASN A 380 -4.47 25.94 2.11
N THR A 381 -4.63 24.71 2.64
CA THR A 381 -5.90 24.21 3.19
C THR A 381 -5.93 24.23 4.73
N GLY A 382 -4.96 24.92 5.33
CA GLY A 382 -4.73 25.03 6.75
C GLY A 382 -5.38 26.29 7.33
N TRP A 383 -4.59 27.05 8.08
CA TRP A 383 -5.03 28.23 8.82
C TRP A 383 -4.55 29.52 8.16
N SER A 384 -5.29 30.60 8.38
CA SER A 384 -4.95 31.98 8.01
C SER A 384 -5.45 32.96 9.09
N GLY A 385 -5.08 34.23 9.01
CA GLY A 385 -5.56 35.29 9.91
C GLY A 385 -4.95 35.32 11.31
N GLY A 386 -3.84 34.61 11.54
CA GLY A 386 -3.14 34.57 12.82
C GLY A 386 -2.37 33.28 13.04
N GLN A 387 -1.60 33.23 14.13
CA GLN A 387 -1.00 31.99 14.62
C GLN A 387 -2.09 31.01 15.08
N TYR A 388 -1.70 29.76 15.33
CA TYR A 388 -2.63 28.79 15.91
C TYR A 388 -3.19 29.30 17.24
N GLY A 389 -4.51 29.31 17.37
CA GLY A 389 -5.23 29.85 18.53
C GLY A 389 -5.80 31.25 18.31
N SER A 390 -5.30 32.04 17.36
CA SER A 390 -5.84 33.36 16.99
C SER A 390 -6.39 33.43 15.57
N GLY A 391 -5.83 32.66 14.63
CA GLY A 391 -6.32 32.58 13.26
C GLY A 391 -7.61 31.76 13.13
N SER A 392 -7.99 31.44 11.89
CA SER A 392 -9.07 30.50 11.58
C SER A 392 -8.69 29.59 10.41
N ARG A 393 -9.33 28.41 10.33
CA ARG A 393 -9.14 27.48 9.21
C ARG A 393 -9.76 28.08 7.94
N ILE A 394 -9.07 28.01 6.81
CA ILE A 394 -9.60 28.46 5.52
C ILE A 394 -10.90 27.70 5.22
N LYS A 395 -11.96 28.44 4.86
CA LYS A 395 -13.27 27.85 4.59
C LYS A 395 -13.17 26.90 3.42
N LEU A 396 -13.73 25.70 3.57
CA LEU A 396 -13.71 24.66 2.53
C LEU A 396 -14.36 25.14 1.22
N SER A 397 -15.38 26.00 1.30
CA SER A 397 -16.00 26.61 0.12
C SER A 397 -15.02 27.46 -0.70
N TYR A 398 -14.12 28.18 -0.05
CA TYR A 398 -13.08 28.97 -0.73
C TYR A 398 -12.02 28.06 -1.34
N THR A 399 -11.57 27.03 -0.62
CA THR A 399 -10.64 26.04 -1.16
C THR A 399 -11.22 25.37 -2.42
N ARG A 400 -12.50 24.99 -2.40
CA ARG A 400 -13.16 24.40 -3.58
C ARG A 400 -13.15 25.36 -4.77
N LYS A 401 -13.51 26.63 -4.58
CA LYS A 401 -13.45 27.64 -5.65
C LYS A 401 -12.04 27.85 -6.20
N ILE A 402 -11.02 27.84 -5.35
CA ILE A 402 -9.62 27.92 -5.79
C ILE A 402 -9.27 26.71 -6.68
N ILE A 403 -9.70 25.51 -6.28
CA ILE A 403 -9.48 24.30 -7.08
C ILE A 403 -10.26 24.35 -8.41
N ASP A 404 -11.49 24.86 -8.41
CA ASP A 404 -12.29 25.05 -9.62
C ASP A 404 -11.64 26.07 -10.57
N ALA A 405 -11.06 27.16 -10.05
CA ALA A 405 -10.31 28.14 -10.84
C ALA A 405 -9.00 27.56 -11.43
N ILE A 406 -8.34 26.65 -10.70
CA ILE A 406 -7.19 25.90 -11.23
C ILE A 406 -7.64 25.00 -12.39
N HIS A 407 -8.71 24.21 -12.21
CA HIS A 407 -9.18 23.26 -13.22
C HIS A 407 -9.76 23.92 -14.46
N SER A 408 -10.43 25.06 -14.31
CA SER A 408 -10.97 25.82 -15.46
C SER A 408 -9.88 26.48 -16.31
N GLY A 409 -8.64 26.57 -15.82
CA GLY A 409 -7.55 27.27 -16.49
C GLY A 409 -7.61 28.80 -16.34
N GLU A 410 -8.58 29.34 -15.61
CA GLU A 410 -8.71 30.78 -15.31
C GLU A 410 -7.38 31.34 -14.77
N LEU A 411 -6.76 30.61 -13.85
CA LEU A 411 -5.51 31.04 -13.22
C LEU A 411 -4.30 31.05 -14.18
N LEU A 412 -4.34 30.38 -15.33
CA LEU A 412 -3.21 30.44 -16.27
C LEU A 412 -3.02 31.82 -16.89
N ASN A 413 -4.07 32.65 -16.90
CA ASN A 413 -4.08 33.98 -17.51
C ASN A 413 -4.40 35.10 -16.50
N ALA A 414 -4.34 34.81 -15.20
CA ALA A 414 -4.64 35.78 -14.15
C ALA A 414 -3.48 36.77 -13.94
N ASP A 415 -3.80 37.91 -13.32
CA ASP A 415 -2.79 38.85 -12.83
C ASP A 415 -2.20 38.35 -11.50
N TYR A 416 -0.87 38.44 -11.37
CA TYR A 416 -0.14 37.93 -10.22
C TYR A 416 0.70 39.00 -9.53
N ARG A 417 0.86 38.82 -8.21
CA ARG A 417 1.90 39.49 -7.43
C ARG A 417 2.86 38.47 -6.84
N LYS A 418 4.14 38.84 -6.76
CA LYS A 418 5.18 37.99 -6.20
C LYS A 418 5.39 38.28 -4.71
N THR A 419 5.45 37.24 -3.89
CA THR A 419 5.76 37.36 -2.46
C THR A 419 7.27 37.62 -2.25
N LYS A 420 7.61 38.43 -1.24
CA LYS A 420 9.01 38.82 -1.00
C LYS A 420 9.89 37.67 -0.52
N VAL A 421 9.42 36.89 0.46
CA VAL A 421 10.23 35.84 1.13
C VAL A 421 10.25 34.54 0.33
N PHE A 422 9.10 34.04 -0.10
CA PHE A 422 9.01 32.73 -0.76
C PHE A 422 9.01 32.82 -2.29
N GLY A 423 8.95 34.02 -2.88
CA GLY A 423 8.91 34.19 -4.32
C GLY A 423 7.66 33.62 -5.00
N LEU A 424 6.64 33.19 -4.24
CA LEU A 424 5.40 32.63 -4.75
C LEU A 424 4.58 33.69 -5.48
N GLU A 425 3.94 33.29 -6.57
CA GLU A 425 2.98 34.12 -7.31
C GLU A 425 1.57 33.88 -6.74
N ILE A 426 0.93 34.97 -6.30
CA ILE A 426 -0.43 34.97 -5.75
C ILE A 426 -1.35 35.69 -6.74
N PRO A 427 -2.48 35.08 -7.14
CA PRO A 427 -3.42 35.73 -8.05
C PRO A 427 -4.06 36.95 -7.38
N ALA A 428 -4.32 38.00 -8.16
CA ALA A 428 -4.89 39.25 -7.67
C ALA A 428 -6.35 39.07 -7.20
N ALA A 429 -7.11 38.23 -7.91
CA ALA A 429 -8.50 37.90 -7.60
C ALA A 429 -8.83 36.48 -8.07
N ILE A 430 -9.85 35.89 -7.43
CA ILE A 430 -10.50 34.65 -7.86
C ILE A 430 -12.00 34.85 -7.61
N GLU A 431 -12.84 34.58 -8.60
CA GLU A 431 -14.27 34.85 -8.48
C GLU A 431 -14.88 34.18 -7.24
N GLY A 432 -15.50 35.00 -6.39
CA GLY A 432 -16.19 34.53 -5.20
C GLY A 432 -15.29 33.97 -4.08
N VAL A 433 -13.99 34.27 -4.12
CA VAL A 433 -13.06 34.17 -2.99
C VAL A 433 -12.67 35.60 -2.56
N PRO A 434 -12.81 35.98 -1.28
CA PRO A 434 -12.39 37.32 -0.83
C PRO A 434 -10.89 37.55 -1.09
N SER A 435 -10.55 38.69 -1.71
CA SER A 435 -9.17 39.07 -2.05
C SER A 435 -8.25 39.12 -0.84
N ASP A 436 -8.79 39.46 0.34
CA ASP A 436 -8.05 39.49 1.60
C ASP A 436 -7.50 38.12 2.00
N ILE A 437 -8.12 37.01 1.56
CA ILE A 437 -7.65 35.65 1.87
C ILE A 437 -6.52 35.23 0.93
N LEU A 438 -6.44 35.83 -0.26
CA LEU A 438 -5.41 35.50 -1.25
C LEU A 438 -4.03 35.99 -0.79
N ASP A 439 -3.92 37.18 -0.18
CA ASP A 439 -2.71 37.55 0.57
C ASP A 439 -2.84 37.15 2.05
N PRO A 440 -2.03 36.22 2.56
CA PRO A 440 -2.04 35.92 3.98
C PRO A 440 -1.83 37.15 4.86
N ILE A 441 -1.01 38.13 4.44
CA ILE A 441 -0.74 39.33 5.24
C ILE A 441 -2.02 40.13 5.53
N ASN A 442 -2.97 40.16 4.59
CA ASN A 442 -4.20 40.97 4.70
C ASN A 442 -5.10 40.46 5.83
N THR A 443 -5.10 39.14 6.07
CA THR A 443 -5.91 38.52 7.13
C THR A 443 -5.39 38.73 8.56
N TRP A 444 -4.12 39.11 8.73
CA TRP A 444 -3.53 39.30 10.06
C TRP A 444 -3.79 40.73 10.55
N SER A 445 -4.29 40.88 11.78
CA SER A 445 -4.42 42.19 12.43
C SER A 445 -3.06 42.81 12.76
N ASP A 446 -2.15 41.99 13.30
CA ASP A 446 -0.76 42.36 13.58
C ASP A 446 0.15 41.96 12.40
N LYS A 447 0.53 42.95 11.59
CA LYS A 447 1.39 42.76 10.41
C LYS A 447 2.82 42.37 10.79
N LYS A 448 3.32 42.83 11.93
CA LYS A 448 4.67 42.49 12.40
C LYS A 448 4.71 41.04 12.86
N ALA A 449 3.69 40.58 13.59
CA ALA A 449 3.57 39.18 13.97
C ALA A 449 3.48 38.23 12.76
N TYR A 450 2.84 38.69 11.67
CA TYR A 450 2.85 37.97 10.39
C TYR A 450 4.26 37.86 9.82
N GLU A 451 4.99 38.98 9.71
CA GLU A 451 6.36 39.01 9.18
C GLU A 451 7.31 38.14 10.00
N ASP A 452 7.27 38.22 11.33
CA ASP A 452 8.07 37.38 12.22
C ASP A 452 7.76 35.88 12.02
N THR A 453 6.47 35.54 11.84
CA THR A 453 6.04 34.17 11.59
C THR A 453 6.49 33.68 10.21
N LEU A 454 6.44 34.55 9.19
CA LEU A 454 6.88 34.27 7.83
C LEU A 454 8.38 33.97 7.80
N LEU A 455 9.21 34.80 8.44
CA LEU A 455 10.66 34.60 8.54
C LEU A 455 11.01 33.35 9.33
N LYS A 456 10.30 33.08 10.44
CA LYS A 456 10.45 31.83 11.19
C LYS A 456 10.16 30.60 10.32
N LEU A 457 9.07 30.61 9.57
CA LEU A 457 8.72 29.52 8.67
C LEU A 457 9.78 29.35 7.58
N ALA A 458 10.26 30.45 7.01
CA ALA A 458 11.29 30.45 6.00
C ALA A 458 12.62 29.83 6.52
N GLY A 459 13.01 30.14 7.76
CA GLY A 459 14.12 29.49 8.46
C GLY A 459 13.91 27.99 8.64
N LEU A 460 12.69 27.55 8.98
CA LEU A 460 12.37 26.12 9.08
C LEU A 460 12.48 25.39 7.72
N PHE A 461 12.07 26.02 6.62
CA PHE A 461 12.26 25.47 5.27
C PHE A 461 13.74 25.30 4.94
N LYS A 462 14.56 26.33 5.19
CA LYS A 462 16.01 26.32 4.94
C LYS A 462 16.69 25.21 5.75
N ASN A 463 16.46 25.17 7.07
CA ASN A 463 17.04 24.16 7.96
C ASN A 463 16.60 22.74 7.59
N ASN A 464 15.34 22.54 7.20
CA ASN A 464 14.87 21.23 6.75
C ASN A 464 15.60 20.79 5.46
N PHE A 465 15.84 21.72 4.54
CA PHE A 465 16.43 21.40 3.24
C PHE A 465 17.91 21.02 3.33
N GLU A 466 18.64 21.45 4.36
CA GLU A 466 20.03 21.03 4.63
C GLU A 466 20.22 19.51 4.69
N THR A 467 19.16 18.75 5.00
CA THR A 467 19.21 17.27 5.02
C THR A 467 19.38 16.67 3.62
N PHE A 468 19.11 17.43 2.55
CA PHE A 468 19.12 16.94 1.16
C PHE A 468 20.29 17.46 0.32
N THR A 469 21.11 18.37 0.83
CA THR A 469 22.15 19.06 0.06
C THR A 469 23.36 18.19 -0.29
N ASN A 470 23.56 17.09 0.44
CA ASN A 470 24.71 16.21 0.25
C ASN A 470 24.51 15.12 -0.82
N TYR A 471 23.35 15.10 -1.49
CA TYR A 471 23.04 14.09 -2.50
C TYR A 471 23.07 14.70 -3.91
N LYS A 472 23.81 14.06 -4.82
CA LYS A 472 23.94 14.47 -6.23
C LYS A 472 23.03 13.62 -7.12
N ILE A 473 22.42 14.25 -8.12
CA ILE A 473 21.68 13.57 -9.19
C ILE A 473 22.31 13.90 -10.52
N GLY A 474 22.72 12.88 -11.27
CA GLY A 474 23.46 13.05 -12.51
C GLY A 474 24.96 13.24 -12.26
N GLU A 475 25.65 13.80 -13.25
CA GLU A 475 27.09 14.01 -13.20
C GLU A 475 27.48 15.25 -12.36
N ASP A 476 26.55 16.19 -12.16
CA ASP A 476 26.78 17.46 -11.45
C ASP A 476 25.75 17.73 -10.33
N ASN A 477 25.92 18.86 -9.63
CA ASN A 477 25.07 19.27 -8.50
C ASN A 477 24.01 20.31 -8.89
N THR A 478 23.79 20.52 -10.20
CA THR A 478 23.00 21.64 -10.73
C THR A 478 21.55 21.60 -10.23
N LEU A 479 20.90 20.44 -10.28
CA LEU A 479 19.50 20.33 -9.82
C LEU A 479 19.35 20.69 -8.33
N THR A 480 20.30 20.30 -7.49
CA THR A 480 20.27 20.65 -6.05
C THR A 480 20.43 22.16 -5.85
N GLU A 481 21.31 22.79 -6.62
CA GLU A 481 21.55 24.23 -6.60
C GLU A 481 20.33 25.02 -7.11
N GLU A 482 19.68 24.55 -8.18
CA GLU A 482 18.42 25.12 -8.69
C GLU A 482 17.30 25.05 -7.65
N ILE A 483 17.14 23.90 -6.97
CA ILE A 483 16.12 23.75 -5.92
C ILE A 483 16.44 24.67 -4.72
N LEU A 484 17.72 24.80 -4.35
CA LEU A 484 18.14 25.73 -3.28
C LEU A 484 17.85 27.18 -3.65
N ALA A 485 18.13 27.59 -4.89
CA ALA A 485 17.89 28.94 -5.39
C ALA A 485 16.38 29.28 -5.48
N ALA A 486 15.52 28.28 -5.66
CA ALA A 486 14.07 28.42 -5.64
C ALA A 486 13.46 28.45 -4.22
N GLY A 487 14.27 28.22 -3.19
CA GLY A 487 13.86 28.29 -1.79
C GLY A 487 13.56 29.71 -1.30
N PRO A 488 13.12 29.87 -0.03
CA PRO A 488 12.87 31.18 0.52
C PRO A 488 14.15 32.02 0.64
N ASN A 489 14.05 33.31 0.32
CA ASN A 489 15.14 34.28 0.36
C ASN A 489 14.77 35.45 1.30
N PHE A 490 15.54 35.63 2.37
CA PHE A 490 15.27 36.61 3.43
C PHE A 490 16.51 36.89 4.27
#